data_AF-A0A975XIL7-F1
#
_entry.id   AF-A0A975XIL7-F1
#
_cell.length_a   1.000
_cell.length_b   1.000
_cell.length_c   1.000
_cell.angle_alpha   90.00
_cell.angle_beta   90.00
_cell.angle_gamma   90.00
#
_symmetry.space_group_name_H-M   'P 1'
#
loop_
_entity.id
_entity.type
_entity.pdbx_description
1 polymer ?
#
loop_
_entity_poly.entity_id
_entity_poly.type
_entity_poly.pdbx_seq_one_letter_code
_entity_poly.pdbx_strand_id
1 'polypeptide(L)'
;MAELFGFDRRKPHTYPTDGAFVEILDPAYSMTTHGPRASAKLVADFDAWDELAQRFSDAEFYPTYWWLRTCFSHAMQNGAARMYWQIA
;
A
#
# COMPACT_ATOMS: atom_id res chain seq x y z
N MET A 1 6.67 -15.15 1.59
CA MET A 1 5.42 -14.43 1.92
C MET A 1 5.50 -13.90 3.34
N ALA A 2 6.01 -12.69 3.49
CA ALA A 2 5.84 -11.94 4.72
C ALA A 2 4.33 -11.76 4.94
N GLU A 3 3.78 -12.40 5.98
CA GLU A 3 2.57 -11.88 6.61
C GLU A 3 2.84 -10.39 6.86
N LEU A 4 2.11 -9.51 6.16
CA LEU A 4 2.10 -8.08 6.48
C LEU A 4 1.72 -8.02 7.96
N PHE A 5 2.70 -7.87 8.85
CA PHE A 5 2.56 -8.27 10.25
C PHE A 5 1.36 -7.52 10.86
N GLY A 6 0.32 -8.29 11.19
CA GLY A 6 -0.91 -7.75 11.75
C GLY A 6 -2.07 -7.59 10.78
N PHE A 7 -1.93 -7.66 9.45
CA PHE A 7 -3.05 -7.62 8.49
C PHE A 7 -3.64 -9.02 8.21
N ASP A 8 -4.82 -9.27 8.78
CA ASP A 8 -5.66 -10.45 8.56
C ASP A 8 -6.70 -10.09 7.50
N ARG A 9 -6.51 -10.59 6.28
CA ARG A 9 -7.44 -10.44 5.15
C ARG A 9 -8.86 -10.94 5.46
N ARG A 10 -9.02 -11.81 6.46
CA ARG A 10 -10.33 -12.32 6.92
C ARG A 10 -11.01 -11.39 7.93
N LYS A 11 -10.29 -10.38 8.43
CA LYS A 11 -10.78 -9.37 9.38
C LYS A 11 -10.42 -7.93 8.96
N PRO A 12 -10.79 -7.49 7.75
CA PRO A 12 -10.46 -6.15 7.27
C PRO A 12 -11.03 -5.02 8.16
N HIS A 13 -12.17 -5.26 8.82
CA HIS A 13 -12.83 -4.28 9.69
C HIS A 13 -12.17 -4.09 11.06
N THR A 14 -11.11 -4.83 11.40
CA THR A 14 -10.40 -4.66 12.68
C THR A 14 -9.26 -3.65 12.61
N TYR A 15 -8.94 -3.12 11.43
CA TYR A 15 -7.92 -2.09 11.29
C TYR A 15 -8.54 -0.70 11.50
N PRO A 16 -7.88 0.18 12.25
CA PRO A 16 -8.29 1.57 12.38
C PRO A 16 -8.48 2.19 10.99
N THR A 17 -9.50 3.04 10.83
CA THR A 17 -9.74 3.78 9.59
C THR A 17 -8.59 4.70 9.17
N ASP A 18 -7.61 4.91 10.05
CA ASP A 18 -6.37 5.66 9.85
C ASP A 18 -5.11 4.77 9.88
N GLY A 19 -5.27 3.45 9.80
CA GLY A 19 -4.16 2.50 9.76
C GLY A 19 -3.27 2.67 8.52
N ALA A 20 -2.02 2.23 8.65
CA ALA A 20 -1.07 2.20 7.54
C ALA A 20 -1.66 1.36 6.39
N PHE A 21 -1.59 1.89 5.16
CA PHE A 21 -2.04 1.23 3.94
C PHE A 21 -3.55 0.91 3.85
N VAL A 22 -4.40 1.47 4.71
CA VAL A 22 -5.86 1.21 4.70
C VAL A 22 -6.50 1.46 3.32
N GLU A 23 -5.98 2.43 2.55
CA GLU A 23 -6.45 2.76 1.21
C GLU A 23 -6.30 1.60 0.23
N ILE A 24 -5.30 0.74 0.43
CA ILE A 24 -5.02 -0.39 -0.47
C ILE A 24 -5.40 -1.74 0.13
N LEU A 25 -5.50 -1.83 1.47
CA LEU A 25 -5.78 -3.06 2.19
C LEU A 25 -7.27 -3.25 2.51
N ASP A 26 -8.04 -2.17 2.68
CA ASP A 26 -9.49 -2.28 2.89
C ASP A 26 -10.18 -2.75 1.60
N PRO A 27 -10.96 -3.84 1.64
CA PRO A 27 -11.73 -4.30 0.48
C PRO A 27 -12.61 -3.23 -0.15
N ALA A 28 -13.15 -2.30 0.65
CA ALA A 28 -13.98 -1.20 0.17
C ALA A 28 -13.19 -0.23 -0.74
N TYR A 29 -11.87 -0.14 -0.57
CA TYR A 29 -11.00 0.77 -1.32
C TYR A 29 -10.09 0.08 -2.34
N SER A 30 -10.01 -1.26 -2.31
CA SER A 30 -9.10 -2.10 -3.12
C SER A 30 -9.17 -1.92 -4.66
N MET A 31 -10.22 -1.28 -5.20
CA MET A 31 -10.36 -0.98 -6.64
C MET A 31 -10.56 0.53 -6.93
N THR A 32 -10.26 1.38 -5.96
CA THR A 32 -10.51 2.81 -6.07
C THR A 32 -9.36 3.53 -6.79
N THR A 33 -9.68 4.74 -7.26
CA THR A 33 -8.68 5.66 -7.79
C THR A 33 -8.17 6.51 -6.63
N HIS A 34 -6.89 6.38 -6.30
CA HIS A 34 -6.23 7.18 -5.27
C HIS A 34 -5.77 8.50 -5.87
N GLY A 35 -6.46 9.59 -5.50
CA GLY A 35 -6.05 10.95 -5.87
C GLY A 35 -4.80 11.43 -5.12
N PRO A 36 -4.39 12.69 -5.31
CA PRO A 36 -3.14 13.20 -4.77
C PRO A 36 -3.02 13.09 -3.24
N ARG A 37 -4.10 13.41 -2.51
CA ARG A 37 -4.12 13.35 -1.03
C ARG A 37 -3.93 11.92 -0.50
N ALA A 38 -4.66 10.96 -1.07
CA ALA A 38 -4.54 9.56 -0.68
C ALA A 38 -3.15 9.00 -1.04
N SER A 39 -2.64 9.37 -2.21
CA SER A 39 -1.30 8.98 -2.65
C SER A 39 -0.19 9.55 -1.74
N ALA A 40 -0.33 10.80 -1.27
CA ALA A 40 0.61 11.39 -0.32
C ALA A 40 0.64 10.65 1.02
N LYS A 41 -0.53 10.25 1.55
CA LYS A 41 -0.59 9.40 2.75
C LYS A 41 0.09 8.06 2.50
N LEU A 42 -0.21 7.40 1.38
CA LEU A 42 0.42 6.11 1.05
C LEU A 42 1.93 6.22 0.97
N VAL A 43 2.48 7.27 0.34
CA VAL A 43 3.92 7.53 0.32
C VAL A 43 4.47 7.67 1.74
N ALA A 44 3.79 8.39 2.63
CA ALA A 44 4.21 8.50 4.03
C ALA A 44 4.17 7.14 4.77
N ASP A 45 3.16 6.32 4.52
CA ASP A 45 3.07 4.96 5.06
C ASP A 45 4.25 4.09 4.57
N PHE A 46 4.58 4.17 3.27
CA PHE A 46 5.74 3.48 2.68
C PHE A 46 7.07 3.99 3.24
N ASP A 47 7.25 5.30 3.41
CA ASP A 47 8.48 5.86 3.94
C ASP A 47 8.66 5.48 5.43
N ALA A 48 7.57 5.43 6.21
CA ALA A 48 7.59 5.00 7.61
C ALA A 48 7.89 3.50 7.80
N TRP A 49 7.56 2.67 6.81
CA TRP A 49 7.76 1.22 6.85
C TRP A 49 9.03 0.74 6.13
N ASP A 50 9.80 1.63 5.50
CA ASP A 50 10.91 1.27 4.61
C ASP A 50 11.99 0.43 5.32
N GLU A 51 12.41 0.83 6.52
CA GLU A 51 13.39 0.08 7.32
C GLU A 51 12.90 -1.34 7.67
N LEU A 52 11.60 -1.51 7.90
CA LEU A 52 11.01 -2.82 8.16
C LEU A 52 10.90 -3.62 6.86
N ALA A 53 10.52 -2.97 5.76
CA ALA A 53 10.38 -3.59 4.45
C ALA A 53 11.71 -4.20 3.96
N GLN A 54 12.83 -3.49 4.17
CA GLN A 54 14.17 -3.96 3.82
C GLN A 54 14.63 -5.19 4.61
N ARG A 55 14.05 -5.45 5.79
CA ARG A 55 14.44 -6.59 6.66
C ARG A 55 13.80 -7.92 6.22
N PHE A 56 12.80 -7.89 5.34
CA PHE A 56 12.19 -9.14 4.86
C PHE A 56 13.11 -9.83 3.85
N SER A 57 13.42 -11.11 4.11
CA SER A 57 14.31 -11.93 3.27
C SER A 57 13.63 -12.48 2.00
N ASP A 58 12.76 -11.68 1.39
CA ASP A 58 12.01 -12.02 0.18
C ASP A 58 12.51 -11.15 -0.97
N ALA A 59 13.16 -11.79 -1.95
CA ALA A 59 13.87 -11.11 -3.03
C ALA A 59 12.95 -10.30 -3.96
N GLU A 60 11.66 -10.63 -4.02
CA GLU A 60 10.68 -9.96 -4.88
C GLU A 60 9.85 -8.92 -4.10
N PHE A 61 9.72 -9.11 -2.79
CA PHE A 61 8.92 -8.22 -1.94
C PHE A 61 9.43 -6.78 -1.95
N TYR A 62 10.70 -6.55 -1.63
CA TYR A 62 11.22 -5.19 -1.49
C TYR A 62 11.22 -4.40 -2.81
N PRO A 63 11.60 -4.99 -3.97
CA PRO A 63 11.42 -4.33 -5.27
C PRO A 63 9.96 -3.96 -5.56
N THR A 64 9.01 -4.84 -5.25
CA THR A 64 7.57 -4.58 -5.45
C THR A 64 7.08 -3.46 -4.53
N TYR A 65 7.51 -3.48 -3.27
CA TYR A 65 7.25 -2.45 -2.28
C TYR A 65 7.72 -1.07 -2.75
N TRP A 66 8.99 -0.99 -3.19
CA TRP A 66 9.58 0.24 -3.70
C TRP A 66 8.90 0.75 -4.99
N TRP A 67 8.51 -0.18 -5.87
CA TRP A 67 7.79 0.16 -7.10
C TRP A 67 6.43 0.80 -6.79
N LEU A 68 5.64 0.21 -5.89
CA LEU A 68 4.34 0.78 -5.47
C LEU A 68 4.50 2.18 -4.86
N ARG A 69 5.48 2.35 -3.95
CA ARG A 69 5.84 3.66 -3.39
C ARG A 69 6.12 4.69 -4.50
N THR A 70 6.88 4.28 -5.52
CA THR A 70 7.22 5.14 -6.66
C THR A 70 5.97 5.55 -7.45
N CYS A 71 5.07 4.62 -7.76
CA CYS A 71 3.80 4.93 -8.43
C CYS A 71 2.99 5.99 -7.66
N PHE A 72 2.85 5.86 -6.34
CA PHE A 72 2.13 6.83 -5.53
C PHE A 72 2.86 8.17 -5.42
N SER A 73 4.20 8.18 -5.46
CA SER A 73 4.98 9.44 -5.47
C SER A 73 4.75 10.28 -6.72
N HIS A 74 4.47 9.66 -7.86
CA HIS A 74 4.05 10.36 -9.07
C HIS A 74 2.60 10.81 -8.98
N ALA A 75 1.71 9.95 -8.47
CA ALA A 75 0.29 10.26 -8.33
C ALA A 75 0.04 11.42 -7.35
N MET A 76 0.84 11.55 -6.28
CA MET A 76 0.67 12.62 -5.30
C MET A 76 0.97 14.03 -5.85
N GLN A 77 1.71 14.14 -6.95
CA GLN A 77 2.09 15.44 -7.51
C GLN A 77 1.05 15.98 -8.48
N ASN A 78 0.67 15.21 -9.50
CA ASN A 78 -0.16 15.70 -10.61
C ASN A 78 -1.09 14.62 -11.21
N GLY A 79 -1.41 13.57 -10.46
CA GLY A 79 -2.11 12.42 -11.04
C GLY A 79 -3.01 11.67 -10.08
N ALA A 80 -3.30 10.44 -10.47
CA ALA A 80 -3.99 9.47 -9.65
C ALA A 80 -3.45 8.08 -9.95
N ALA A 81 -3.41 7.22 -8.94
CA ALA A 81 -3.07 5.81 -9.09
C ALA A 81 -4.35 5.00 -8.95
N ARG A 82 -4.70 4.23 -9.98
CA ARG A 82 -5.83 3.31 -9.93
C ARG A 82 -5.32 1.89 -9.77
N MET A 83 -5.80 1.22 -8.72
CA MET A 83 -5.53 -0.19 -8.52
C MET A 83 -6.59 -1.04 -9.21
N TYR A 84 -6.14 -2.14 -9.81
CA TYR A 84 -7.01 -3.19 -10.33
C TYR A 84 -6.50 -4.54 -9.84
N TRP A 85 -7.42 -5.48 -9.61
CA TRP A 85 -7.05 -6.88 -9.54
C TRP A 85 -6.52 -7.30 -10.92
N GLN A 86 -5.31 -7.84 -10.98
CA GLN A 86 -4.98 -8.73 -12.07
C GLN A 86 -5.71 -10.05 -11.80
N ILE A 87 -6.74 -10.33 -12.58
CA ILE A 87 -7.25 -11.68 -12.73
C ILE A 87 -6.22 -12.38 -13.61
N ALA A 88 -5.32 -13.15 -13.00
CA ALA A 88 -4.49 -14.14 -13.67
C ALA A 88 -5.15 -15.51 -13.50
#